data_AF-A0A7J5EC69-F1
#
_entry.id   AF-A0A7J5EC69-F1
#
_cell.length_a   1.000
_cell.length_b   1.000
_cell.length_c   1.000
_cell.angle_alpha   90.00
_cell.angle_beta   90.00
_cell.angle_gamma   90.00
#
_symmetry.space_group_name_H-M   'P 1'
#
loop_
_entity.id
_entity.type
_entity.pdbx_description
1 polymer ?
#
loop_
_entity_poly.entity_id
_entity_poly.type
_entity_poly.pdbx_seq_one_letter_code
_entity_poly.pdbx_strand_id
1 'polypeptide(L)'
;SVHGMINYSLEREDGDKDLNLGIGVEKTIGSRISVIVEYDFAVNDNGKVSLGDGNGYLNMGARWSVGDGFTLGVDLRNLLDNKKFNSNKADRGIFVEYIKGIF
;
A
#
# COMPACT_ATOMS: atom_id res chain seq x y z
N SER A 1 -8.10 5.00 -12.00
CA SER A 1 -8.69 5.84 -10.95
C SER A 1 -7.59 6.59 -10.22
N VAL A 2 -7.96 7.59 -9.44
CA VAL A 2 -7.10 8.23 -8.44
C VAL A 2 -7.87 8.18 -7.13
N HIS A 3 -7.19 7.87 -6.02
CA HIS A 3 -7.78 7.83 -4.69
C HIS A 3 -6.87 8.48 -3.67
N GLY A 4 -7.46 8.97 -2.58
CA GLY A 4 -6.75 9.49 -1.42
C GLY A 4 -7.01 8.61 -0.20
N MET A 5 -6.06 8.60 0.72
CA MET A 5 -6.14 7.87 1.99
C MET A 5 -5.89 8.84 3.13
N ILE A 6 -6.68 8.71 4.20
CA ILE A 6 -6.53 9.45 5.44
C ILE A 6 -6.69 8.44 6.57
N ASN A 7 -5.75 8.41 7.51
CA ASN A 7 -5.80 7.54 8.68
C ASN A 7 -5.50 8.34 9.95
N TYR A 8 -6.14 7.98 11.05
CA TYR A 8 -5.89 8.54 12.37
C TYR A 8 -5.98 7.45 13.42
N SER A 9 -4.88 7.18 14.13
CA SER A 9 -4.86 6.20 15.21
C SER A 9 -5.40 6.79 16.51
N LEU A 10 -6.17 5.99 17.24
CA LEU A 10 -6.62 6.29 18.60
C LEU A 10 -5.71 5.69 19.68
N GLU A 11 -4.75 4.86 19.29
CA GLU A 11 -3.68 4.38 20.16
C GLU A 11 -2.85 5.56 20.66
N ARG A 12 -2.43 5.49 21.93
CA ARG A 12 -1.67 6.58 22.60
C ARG A 12 -0.45 6.07 23.36
N GLU A 13 -0.22 4.76 23.43
CA GLU A 13 0.82 4.16 24.26
C GLU A 13 2.23 4.49 23.74
N ASP A 14 2.38 4.68 22.43
CA ASP A 14 3.64 5.07 21.77
C ASP A 14 3.84 6.60 21.66
N GLY A 15 2.81 7.37 22.02
CA GLY A 15 2.81 8.83 22.00
C GLY A 15 2.53 9.47 20.64
N ASP A 16 2.23 8.69 19.61
CA ASP A 16 1.85 9.21 18.29
C ASP A 16 0.37 9.65 18.27
N LYS A 17 0.12 10.81 17.66
CA LYS A 17 -1.21 11.40 17.54
C LYS A 17 -1.41 12.05 16.19
N ASP A 18 -0.51 11.81 15.24
CA ASP A 18 -0.51 12.50 13.98
C ASP A 18 -1.46 11.83 13.00
N LEU A 19 -2.07 12.66 12.17
CA LEU A 19 -2.89 12.20 11.07
C LEU A 19 -1.97 11.76 9.94
N ASN A 20 -2.24 10.59 9.37
CA ASN A 20 -1.51 10.08 8.22
C ASN A 20 -2.31 10.23 6.92
N LEU A 21 -1.59 10.45 5.83
CA LEU A 21 -2.14 10.73 4.51
C LEU A 21 -1.52 9.81 3.48
N GLY A 22 -2.25 9.58 2.39
CA GLY A 22 -1.73 8.88 1.23
C GLY A 22 -2.50 9.19 -0.04
N ILE A 23 -1.92 8.80 -1.17
CA ILE A 23 -2.52 8.93 -2.49
C ILE A 23 -2.21 7.69 -3.32
N GLY A 24 -3.16 7.29 -4.14
CA GLY A 24 -3.00 6.17 -5.05
C GLY A 24 -3.50 6.47 -6.45
N VAL A 25 -2.88 5.82 -7.41
CA VAL A 25 -3.32 5.79 -8.80
C VAL A 25 -3.42 4.36 -9.26
N GLU A 26 -4.48 4.06 -10.01
CA GLU A 26 -4.65 2.79 -10.69
C GLU A 26 -4.95 3.02 -12.15
N LYS A 27 -4.35 2.20 -13.01
CA LYS A 27 -4.65 2.18 -14.43
C LYS A 27 -4.84 0.76 -14.92
N THR A 28 -6.02 0.48 -15.45
CA THR A 28 -6.26 -0.72 -16.27
C THR A 28 -5.77 -0.49 -17.69
N ILE A 29 -4.96 -1.44 -18.18
CA ILE A 29 -4.42 -1.52 -19.53
C ILE A 29 -5.16 -2.67 -20.24
N GLY A 30 -5.87 -2.33 -21.31
CA GLY A 30 -6.80 -3.26 -21.95
C GLY A 30 -7.98 -3.58 -21.03
N SER A 31 -8.37 -4.85 -20.95
CA SER A 31 -9.53 -5.30 -20.16
C SER A 31 -9.19 -6.17 -18.96
N ARG A 32 -7.90 -6.49 -18.73
CA ARG A 32 -7.51 -7.53 -17.78
C ARG A 32 -6.34 -7.18 -16.87
N ILE A 33 -5.48 -6.23 -17.25
CA ILE A 33 -4.28 -5.91 -16.48
C ILE A 33 -4.46 -4.56 -15.82
N SER A 34 -4.31 -4.48 -14.50
CA SER A 34 -4.26 -3.21 -13.77
C SER A 34 -2.89 -3.02 -13.12
N VAL A 35 -2.39 -1.79 -13.18
CA VAL A 35 -1.19 -1.36 -12.44
C VAL A 35 -1.65 -0.36 -11.38
N ILE A 36 -1.20 -0.57 -10.14
CA ILE A 36 -1.50 0.24 -8.97
C ILE A 36 -0.19 0.81 -8.45
N VAL A 37 -0.20 2.10 -8.09
CA VAL A 37 0.89 2.76 -7.38
C VAL A 37 0.29 3.57 -6.25
N GLU A 38 0.79 3.38 -5.03
CA GLU A 38 0.33 4.07 -3.84
C GLU A 38 1.51 4.66 -3.09
N TYR A 39 1.37 5.90 -2.66
CA TYR A 39 2.32 6.57 -1.79
C TYR A 39 1.64 6.98 -0.49
N ASP A 40 2.11 6.42 0.60
CA ASP A 40 1.78 6.81 1.97
C ASP A 40 2.84 7.80 2.46
N PHE A 41 2.42 8.97 2.94
CA PHE A 41 3.33 10.03 3.39
C PHE A 41 4.00 9.69 4.73
N ALA A 42 3.45 8.74 5.50
CA ALA A 42 3.92 8.32 6.81
C ALA A 42 4.19 9.51 7.75
N VAL A 43 3.30 10.50 7.76
CA VAL A 43 3.46 11.74 8.54
C VAL A 43 3.62 11.44 10.04
N ASN A 44 3.02 10.33 10.46
CA ASN A 44 2.99 9.84 11.83
C ASN A 44 4.25 8.99 12.19
N ASP A 45 5.13 8.65 11.23
CA ASP A 45 6.40 7.96 11.48
C ASP A 45 7.53 8.91 11.97
N ASN A 46 7.20 9.97 12.71
CA ASN A 46 8.14 11.03 13.10
C ASN A 46 8.66 10.94 14.56
N GLY A 47 8.17 9.98 15.35
CA GLY A 47 8.51 9.81 16.76
C GLY A 47 9.86 9.12 17.02
N LYS A 48 10.36 9.20 18.27
CA LYS A 48 11.61 8.52 18.68
C LYS A 48 11.51 6.98 18.66
N VAL A 49 10.29 6.45 18.79
CA VAL A 49 9.97 5.01 18.76
C VAL A 49 9.43 4.60 17.37
N SER A 50 9.45 5.52 16.40
CA SER A 50 9.01 5.27 15.03
C SER A 50 9.76 4.10 14.41
N LEU A 51 9.02 3.21 13.76
CA LEU A 51 9.56 2.09 12.97
C LEU A 51 10.07 2.55 11.60
N GLY A 52 9.70 3.77 11.19
CA GLY A 52 9.96 4.38 9.89
C GLY A 52 11.07 5.44 9.89
N ASP A 53 11.75 5.66 8.77
CA ASP A 53 12.77 6.70 8.58
C ASP A 53 12.22 8.05 8.05
N GLY A 54 10.91 8.17 7.90
CA GLY A 54 10.22 9.39 7.46
C GLY A 54 10.24 9.63 5.94
N ASN A 55 10.63 8.63 5.15
CA ASN A 55 10.64 8.68 3.68
C ASN A 55 9.27 8.35 3.05
N GLY A 56 8.29 7.93 3.86
CA GLY A 56 7.02 7.42 3.38
C GLY A 56 7.11 6.02 2.78
N TYR A 57 5.98 5.43 2.43
CA TYR A 57 5.91 4.09 1.82
C TYR A 57 5.38 4.17 0.39
N LEU A 58 6.26 3.88 -0.57
CA LEU A 58 5.86 3.67 -1.97
C LEU A 58 5.59 2.18 -2.21
N ASN A 59 4.36 1.87 -2.62
CA ASN A 59 3.92 0.53 -2.97
C ASN A 59 3.49 0.49 -4.43
N MET A 60 3.72 -0.65 -5.08
CA MET A 60 3.31 -0.92 -6.45
C MET A 60 2.70 -2.31 -6.54
N GLY A 61 1.65 -2.43 -7.36
CA GLY A 61 0.98 -3.69 -7.60
C GLY A 61 0.65 -3.88 -9.08
N ALA A 62 0.70 -5.12 -9.53
CA ALA A 62 0.11 -5.54 -10.81
C ALA A 62 -0.99 -6.56 -10.54
N ARG A 63 -2.11 -6.43 -11.25
CA ARG A 63 -3.28 -7.31 -11.15
C ARG A 63 -3.63 -7.84 -12.52
N TRP A 64 -3.94 -9.11 -12.59
CA TRP A 64 -4.42 -9.80 -13.77
C TRP A 64 -5.75 -10.46 -13.46
N SER A 65 -6.82 -9.90 -14.04
CA SER A 65 -8.13 -10.54 -14.07
C SER A 65 -8.10 -11.71 -15.05
N VAL A 66 -8.10 -12.92 -14.50
CA VAL A 66 -7.91 -14.17 -15.25
C VAL A 66 -9.23 -14.62 -15.89
N GLY A 67 -10.36 -14.21 -15.33
CA GLY A 67 -11.71 -14.56 -15.75
C GLY A 67 -12.54 -15.06 -14.56
N ASP A 68 -13.85 -15.13 -14.75
CA ASP A 68 -14.81 -15.72 -13.78
C ASP A 68 -14.70 -15.16 -12.35
N GLY A 69 -14.39 -13.86 -12.24
CA GLY A 69 -14.25 -13.18 -10.96
C GLY A 69 -12.91 -13.39 -10.26
N PHE A 70 -11.97 -14.14 -10.86
CA PHE A 70 -10.66 -14.39 -10.28
C PHE A 70 -9.61 -13.35 -10.74
N THR A 71 -8.87 -12.81 -9.78
CA THR A 71 -7.78 -11.87 -10.01
C THR A 71 -6.52 -12.37 -9.30
N LEU A 72 -5.43 -12.47 -10.05
CA LEU A 72 -4.09 -12.75 -9.52
C LEU A 72 -3.25 -11.48 -9.53
N GLY A 73 -2.24 -11.40 -8.69
CA GLY A 73 -1.35 -10.25 -8.70
C GLY A 73 -0.05 -10.45 -7.96
N VAL A 74 0.81 -9.46 -8.13
CA VAL A 74 2.06 -9.33 -7.40
C VAL A 74 2.18 -7.92 -6.85
N ASP A 75 2.84 -7.81 -5.71
CA ASP A 75 3.08 -6.55 -5.00
C ASP A 75 4.55 -6.36 -4.71
N LEU A 76 5.00 -5.11 -4.86
CA LEU A 76 6.26 -4.60 -4.37
C LEU A 76 5.94 -3.49 -3.37
N ARG A 77 6.25 -3.72 -2.10
CA ARG A 77 5.89 -2.80 -1.01
C ARG A 77 7.12 -2.17 -0.39
N ASN A 78 6.99 -0.95 0.11
CA ASN A 78 8.07 -0.19 0.72
C ASN A 78 9.30 -0.04 -0.20
N LEU A 79 9.09 0.42 -1.43
CA LEU A 79 10.16 0.64 -2.41
C LEU A 79 11.16 1.73 -1.99
N LEU A 80 10.75 2.63 -1.08
CA LEU A 80 11.58 3.71 -0.53
C LEU A 80 12.39 3.29 0.70
N ASP A 81 12.31 2.02 1.11
CA ASP A 81 13.12 1.48 2.21
C ASP A 81 12.95 2.25 3.52
N ASN A 82 11.70 2.57 3.87
CA ASN A 82 11.41 3.38 5.06
C ASN A 82 11.60 2.62 6.38
N LYS A 83 11.93 1.31 6.38
CA LYS A 83 11.96 0.50 7.61
C LYS A 83 13.34 0.52 8.26
N LYS A 84 13.39 0.85 9.55
CA LYS A 84 14.65 0.87 10.32
C LYS A 84 15.25 -0.49 10.65
N PHE A 85 14.42 -1.53 10.77
CA PHE A 85 14.82 -2.81 11.36
C PHE A 85 15.19 -3.90 10.35
N ASN A 86 14.98 -3.66 9.05
CA ASN A 86 15.24 -4.65 8.02
C ASN A 86 15.83 -3.98 6.79
N SER A 87 17.04 -4.39 6.40
CA SER A 87 17.75 -3.85 5.23
C SER A 87 17.30 -4.45 3.90
N ASN A 88 16.34 -5.38 3.90
CA ASN A 88 15.77 -5.91 2.66
C ASN A 88 14.89 -4.85 2.01
N LYS A 89 15.39 -4.32 0.89
CA LYS A 89 14.64 -3.38 0.06
C LYS A 89 13.49 -4.09 -0.66
N ALA A 90 12.32 -3.46 -0.64
CA ALA A 90 11.11 -3.89 -1.33
C ALA A 90 10.58 -5.28 -0.90
N ASP A 91 9.53 -5.31 -0.08
CA ASP A 91 8.83 -6.56 0.24
C ASP A 91 8.03 -7.04 -0.96
N ARG A 92 8.10 -8.34 -1.26
CA ARG A 92 7.35 -8.97 -2.36
C ARG A 92 6.11 -9.68 -1.82
N GLY A 93 4.98 -9.50 -2.48
CA GLY A 93 3.71 -10.15 -2.14
C GLY A 93 3.05 -10.80 -3.34
N ILE A 94 2.24 -11.83 -3.08
CA ILE A 94 1.30 -12.39 -4.06
C ILE A 94 -0.09 -11.95 -3.63
N PHE A 95 -0.89 -11.50 -4.60
CA PHE A 95 -2.28 -11.12 -4.41
C PHE A 95 -3.19 -12.15 -5.08
N VAL A 96 -4.25 -12.55 -4.39
CA VAL A 96 -5.28 -13.44 -4.92
C VAL A 96 -6.63 -12.93 -4.45
N GLU A 97 -7.54 -12.74 -5.40
CA GLU A 97 -8.90 -12.28 -5.13
C GLU A 97 -9.89 -13.11 -5.95
N TYR A 98 -11.05 -13.36 -5.35
CA TYR A 98 -12.20 -13.93 -6.02
C TYR A 98 -13.45 -13.12 -5.67
N ILE A 99 -14.08 -12.55 -6.69
CA ILE A 99 -15.33 -11.80 -6.58
C ILE A 99 -16.42 -12.58 -7.28
N LYS A 100 -17.47 -12.95 -6.53
CA LYS A 100 -18.67 -13.59 -7.08
C LYS A 100 -19.91 -12.76 -6.76
N GLY A 101 -20.63 -12.35 -7.80
CA GLY A 101 -21.97 -11.78 -7.64
C GLY A 101 -22.94 -12.83 -7.07
N ILE A 102 -23.73 -12.45 -6.07
CA ILE A 102 -24.71 -13.31 -5.40
C ILE A 102 -26.16 -13.00 -5.79
N PHE A 103 -26.36 -12.21 -6.86
CA PHE A 103 -27.67 -11.86 -7.41
C PHE A 103 -27.63 -11.87 -8.94
#